data_AF-A0ABD2VEC8-F1
#
_entry.id   AF-A0ABD2VEC8-F1
#
_cell.length_a   1.000
_cell.length_b   1.000
_cell.length_c   1.000
_cell.angle_alpha   90.00
_cell.angle_beta   90.00
_cell.angle_gamma   90.00
#
_symmetry.space_group_name_H-M   'P 1'
#
loop_
_entity.id
_entity.type
_entity.pdbx_description
1 polymer ?
#
loop_
_entity_poly.entity_id
_entity_poly.type
_entity_poly.pdbx_seq_one_letter_code
_entity_poly.pdbx_strand_id
1 'polypeptide(L)'
;MEAQFMKTVLGRGSYSFFDNQRNKKKSSKLFNVFQEKPDFENCNGWSTVINRKKLPALKGSQIGIYVVNLTKGSMMGPHWNPMASEIGIAIQGEGMVRVVCSNSGTGQECKNMRFKVEEGDVFVVPRFHPMAQMAFNNNSFVYVGFSTTTKKHHPQYLTGRASVLRTLDRHILEASFNVANTTMHQILEAQGDSVILECTSCAEEEKRLMEEERRREEEEEAKKKGEEERRKEEEEARKAEEEKREKEAEEARKREEEEAKEKEEKRKRQEEEARKREEEEAKRQEEEIRRRQEEEEARKRQEEQERERQEAAQREAEQARREEEEAEKRRQEEEEAKRQEEEKRRQQEEEAEREARRRGEEAAAKRQQEEEAQREAEQARREEEEAKRQEEEKEETKRRQQEEEAEREARRRGEEEAAKRQQEQEAQREAEEAETRRKQEEEESRRQEEESRRREEEAAREAERGRQEEAERQEEEARRQEEETEKRHQQQEEETEEE
;
A
#
# COMPACT_ATOMS: atom_id res chain seq x y z
N MET A 1 -10.33 -7.45 0.83
CA MET A 1 -10.78 -7.70 2.22
C MET A 1 -11.69 -6.59 2.75
N GLU A 2 -11.30 -5.30 2.65
CA GLU A 2 -12.17 -4.16 3.04
C GLU A 2 -13.52 -4.14 2.31
N ALA A 3 -13.52 -4.45 1.01
CA ALA A 3 -14.74 -4.53 0.22
C ALA A 3 -15.70 -5.64 0.67
N GLN A 4 -15.22 -6.77 1.21
CA GLN A 4 -16.09 -7.84 1.72
C GLN A 4 -16.72 -7.43 3.05
N PHE A 5 -15.95 -6.85 3.99
CA PHE A 5 -16.49 -6.33 5.23
C PHE A 5 -17.54 -5.24 4.98
N MET A 6 -17.22 -4.26 4.12
CA MET A 6 -18.17 -3.20 3.74
C MET A 6 -19.37 -3.74 2.95
N LYS A 7 -19.21 -4.78 2.13
CA LYS A 7 -20.33 -5.42 1.42
C LYS A 7 -21.20 -6.27 2.35
N THR A 8 -20.65 -6.84 3.43
CA THR A 8 -21.41 -7.58 4.45
C THR A 8 -22.10 -6.63 5.45
N VAL A 9 -21.49 -5.50 5.77
CA VAL A 9 -22.03 -4.51 6.74
C VAL A 9 -22.95 -3.47 6.06
N LEU A 10 -22.65 -3.06 4.83
CA LEU A 10 -23.34 -1.98 4.10
C LEU A 10 -23.95 -2.39 2.75
N GLY A 11 -23.66 -3.59 2.25
CA GLY A 11 -24.09 -4.03 0.92
C GLY A 11 -25.57 -4.38 0.86
N ARG A 12 -26.31 -3.63 0.03
CA ARG A 12 -27.63 -4.01 -0.51
C ARG A 12 -27.53 -5.39 -1.17
N GLY A 13 -28.01 -6.43 -0.49
CA GLY A 13 -28.24 -7.75 -1.10
C GLY A 13 -28.01 -8.95 -0.17
N SER A 14 -29.09 -9.36 0.51
CA SER A 14 -29.35 -10.73 0.97
C SER A 14 -28.75 -11.27 2.29
N TYR A 15 -28.33 -10.45 3.25
CA TYR A 15 -28.40 -10.81 4.68
C TYR A 15 -28.64 -9.55 5.51
N SER A 16 -29.86 -9.05 5.43
CA SER A 16 -30.30 -7.98 6.30
C SER A 16 -30.34 -8.52 7.74
N PHE A 17 -29.52 -7.93 8.61
CA PHE A 17 -29.65 -8.04 10.06
C PHE A 17 -31.07 -7.64 10.55
N PHE A 18 -31.86 -6.99 9.70
CA PHE A 18 -33.23 -6.54 9.93
C PHE A 18 -34.31 -7.41 9.26
N ASP A 19 -33.99 -8.43 8.46
CA ASP A 19 -35.00 -9.25 7.76
C ASP A 19 -35.33 -10.53 8.52
N ASN A 20 -35.78 -10.35 9.75
CA ASN A 20 -36.38 -11.40 10.57
C ASN A 20 -37.91 -11.17 10.71
N GLN A 21 -38.56 -10.76 9.62
CA GLN A 21 -40.02 -10.57 9.57
C GLN A 21 -40.77 -11.75 8.94
N ARG A 22 -40.37 -12.98 9.24
CA ARG A 22 -41.27 -14.15 9.08
C ARG A 22 -41.07 -15.15 10.21
N ASN A 23 -41.38 -14.73 11.43
CA ASN A 23 -42.00 -15.55 12.47
C ASN A 23 -42.33 -14.67 13.69
N LYS A 24 -43.60 -14.32 13.85
CA LYS A 24 -44.12 -13.76 15.11
C LYS A 24 -44.05 -14.85 16.20
N LYS A 25 -42.92 -14.96 16.90
CA LYS A 25 -42.80 -15.39 18.32
C LYS A 25 -41.32 -15.40 18.75
N LYS A 26 -41.02 -14.58 19.77
CA LYS A 26 -39.73 -14.22 20.40
C LYS A 26 -39.02 -13.05 19.71
N SER A 27 -39.20 -11.84 20.26
CA SER A 27 -38.24 -10.75 20.04
C SER A 27 -36.84 -11.29 20.37
N SER A 28 -35.86 -11.08 19.49
CA SER A 28 -34.47 -11.33 19.84
C SER A 28 -34.18 -10.46 21.07
N LYS A 29 -33.93 -11.09 22.22
CA LYS A 29 -33.56 -10.38 23.45
C LYS A 29 -32.39 -9.45 23.13
N LEU A 30 -32.55 -8.15 23.35
CA LEU A 30 -31.47 -7.18 23.18
C LEU A 30 -30.28 -7.65 24.04
N PHE A 31 -29.10 -7.70 23.43
CA PHE A 31 -27.88 -8.14 24.10
C PHE A 31 -27.06 -6.91 24.48
N ASN A 32 -26.90 -6.67 25.78
CA ASN A 32 -26.09 -5.57 26.27
C ASN A 32 -24.65 -6.05 26.50
N VAL A 33 -23.74 -5.65 25.62
CA VAL A 33 -22.33 -6.04 25.66
C VAL A 33 -21.60 -5.53 26.91
N PHE A 34 -22.08 -4.45 27.54
CA PHE A 34 -21.48 -3.89 28.76
C PHE A 34 -21.95 -4.56 30.05
N GLN A 35 -22.98 -5.41 29.97
CA GLN A 35 -23.46 -6.20 31.12
C GLN A 35 -22.95 -7.65 31.08
N GLU A 36 -22.25 -8.04 30.01
CA GLU A 36 -21.63 -9.35 29.91
C GLU A 36 -20.44 -9.46 30.87
N LYS A 37 -20.24 -10.64 31.46
CA LYS A 37 -19.08 -10.89 32.31
C LYS A 37 -17.78 -10.68 31.50
N PRO A 38 -16.82 -9.88 32.01
CA PRO A 38 -15.52 -9.75 31.37
C PRO A 38 -14.80 -11.09 31.24
N ASP A 39 -14.13 -11.30 30.10
CA ASP A 39 -13.22 -12.44 29.92
C ASP A 39 -11.88 -12.18 30.63
N PHE A 40 -11.53 -10.90 30.81
CA PHE A 40 -10.38 -10.44 31.60
C PHE A 40 -10.74 -9.15 32.35
N GLU A 41 -10.28 -9.03 33.60
CA GLU A 41 -10.46 -7.84 34.43
C GLU A 41 -9.31 -7.73 35.45
N ASN A 42 -8.76 -6.53 35.61
CA ASN A 42 -7.84 -6.16 36.69
C ASN A 42 -8.00 -4.65 37.01
N CYS A 43 -7.12 -4.10 37.85
CA CYS A 43 -7.17 -2.68 38.24
C CYS A 43 -6.99 -1.69 37.07
N ASN A 44 -6.43 -2.16 35.94
CA ASN A 44 -6.11 -1.34 34.78
C ASN A 44 -7.24 -1.33 33.72
N GLY A 45 -8.27 -2.16 33.92
CA GLY A 45 -9.40 -2.24 33.00
C GLY A 45 -10.00 -3.62 32.87
N TRP A 46 -10.85 -3.79 31.85
CA TRP A 46 -11.48 -5.06 31.53
C TRP A 46 -11.70 -5.21 30.03
N SER A 47 -11.83 -6.46 29.59
CA SER A 47 -12.21 -6.78 28.22
C SER A 47 -13.12 -8.01 28.14
N THR A 48 -13.97 -8.03 27.13
CA THR A 48 -14.84 -9.19 26.85
C THR A 48 -14.98 -9.39 25.35
N VAL A 49 -14.97 -10.64 24.93
CA VAL A 49 -15.23 -11.05 23.55
C VAL A 49 -16.60 -11.73 23.51
N ILE A 50 -17.50 -11.17 22.71
CA ILE A 50 -18.82 -11.71 22.41
C ILE A 50 -18.69 -12.60 21.17
N ASN A 51 -18.63 -13.91 21.41
CA ASN A 51 -18.56 -14.93 20.37
C ASN A 51 -19.94 -15.59 20.16
N ARG A 52 -20.02 -16.51 19.19
CA ARG A 52 -21.23 -17.27 18.87
C ARG A 52 -21.84 -18.08 20.01
N LYS A 53 -21.09 -18.35 21.10
CA LYS A 53 -21.63 -19.01 22.30
C LYS A 53 -22.39 -18.02 23.19
N LYS A 54 -21.86 -16.79 23.37
CA LYS A 54 -22.50 -15.71 24.15
C LYS A 54 -23.68 -15.09 23.39
N LEU A 55 -23.52 -14.88 22.09
CA LEU A 55 -24.56 -14.34 21.22
C LEU A 55 -24.76 -15.26 19.99
N PRO A 56 -25.73 -16.20 20.05
CA PRO A 56 -26.00 -17.14 18.96
C PRO A 56 -26.32 -16.47 17.60
N ALA A 57 -26.78 -15.22 17.61
CA ALA A 57 -27.01 -14.44 16.40
C ALA A 57 -25.73 -14.19 15.57
N LEU A 58 -24.53 -14.33 16.17
CA LEU A 58 -23.25 -14.25 15.45
C LEU A 58 -22.90 -15.55 14.71
N LYS A 59 -23.71 -16.62 14.82
CA LYS A 59 -23.43 -17.88 14.13
C LYS A 59 -23.60 -17.68 12.61
N GLY A 60 -22.52 -17.93 11.86
CA GLY A 60 -22.52 -17.81 10.39
C GLY A 60 -22.10 -16.44 9.86
N SER A 61 -22.00 -15.40 10.70
CA SER A 61 -21.62 -14.05 10.25
C SER A 61 -20.13 -13.87 9.95
N GLN A 62 -19.28 -14.76 10.47
CA GLN A 62 -17.82 -14.61 10.51
C GLN A 62 -17.32 -13.33 11.22
N ILE A 63 -18.20 -12.63 11.95
CA ILE A 63 -17.88 -11.46 12.76
C ILE A 63 -17.97 -11.78 14.26
N GLY A 64 -16.93 -11.48 15.02
CA GLY A 64 -16.94 -11.46 16.49
C GLY A 64 -17.00 -10.03 16.99
N ILE A 65 -17.58 -9.80 18.18
CA ILE A 65 -17.62 -8.47 18.79
C ILE A 65 -16.74 -8.49 20.04
N TYR A 66 -16.03 -7.41 20.33
CA TYR A 66 -15.29 -7.25 21.57
C TYR A 66 -15.50 -5.87 22.16
N VAL A 67 -15.36 -5.77 23.48
CA VAL A 67 -15.38 -4.50 24.21
C VAL A 67 -14.15 -4.46 25.09
N VAL A 68 -13.49 -3.30 25.11
CA VAL A 68 -12.35 -3.03 25.96
C VAL A 68 -12.58 -1.73 26.69
N ASN A 69 -12.32 -1.75 27.99
CA ASN A 69 -12.25 -0.57 28.83
C ASN A 69 -10.85 -0.51 29.43
N LEU A 70 -10.08 0.50 29.06
CA LEU A 70 -8.80 0.84 29.66
C LEU A 70 -9.02 1.99 30.64
N THR A 71 -8.61 1.82 31.89
CA THR A 71 -8.60 2.94 32.84
C THR A 71 -7.51 3.94 32.45
N LYS A 72 -7.59 5.16 32.99
CA LYS A 72 -6.58 6.21 32.73
C LYS A 72 -5.16 5.72 32.99
N GLY A 73 -4.22 6.05 32.11
CA GLY A 73 -2.82 5.63 32.23
C GLY A 73 -2.61 4.11 32.13
N SER A 74 -3.53 3.39 31.48
CA SER A 74 -3.44 1.94 31.25
C SER A 74 -3.23 1.63 29.78
N MET A 75 -2.75 0.43 29.48
CA MET A 75 -2.64 -0.06 28.12
C MET A 75 -3.18 -1.48 28.00
N MET A 76 -3.79 -1.80 26.85
CA MET A 76 -3.84 -3.19 26.41
C MET A 76 -2.41 -3.59 26.04
N GLY A 77 -1.89 -4.63 26.70
CA GLY A 77 -0.51 -5.06 26.52
C GLY A 77 -0.19 -5.33 25.04
N PRO A 78 1.04 -5.03 24.58
CA PRO A 78 1.45 -5.30 23.21
C PRO A 78 1.12 -6.73 22.78
N HIS A 79 0.31 -6.88 21.73
CA HIS A 79 -0.18 -8.17 21.26
C HIS A 79 -0.38 -8.18 19.75
N TRP A 80 -0.53 -9.36 19.15
CA TRP A 80 -1.04 -9.49 17.78
C TRP A 80 -2.15 -10.52 17.71
N ASN A 81 -2.92 -10.42 16.64
CA ASN A 81 -4.08 -11.25 16.38
C ASN A 81 -3.78 -12.22 15.24
N PRO A 82 -3.62 -13.53 15.52
CA PRO A 82 -3.24 -14.51 14.50
C PRO A 82 -4.40 -14.97 13.63
N MET A 83 -5.65 -14.75 14.06
CA MET A 83 -6.85 -15.28 13.40
C MET A 83 -7.80 -14.21 12.86
N ALA A 84 -7.61 -12.94 13.18
CA ALA A 84 -8.51 -11.87 12.74
C ALA A 84 -7.79 -10.53 12.59
N SER A 85 -8.28 -9.72 11.66
CA SER A 85 -8.18 -8.27 11.72
C SER A 85 -9.22 -7.71 12.70
N GLU A 86 -8.85 -6.66 13.39
CA GLU A 86 -9.67 -5.93 14.36
C GLU A 86 -10.07 -4.56 13.83
N ILE A 87 -11.34 -4.21 14.03
CA ILE A 87 -11.92 -2.93 13.64
C ILE A 87 -12.51 -2.34 14.92
N GLY A 88 -11.81 -1.41 15.53
CA GLY A 88 -12.22 -0.75 16.76
C GLY A 88 -12.94 0.57 16.49
N ILE A 89 -13.95 0.87 17.29
CA ILE A 89 -14.67 2.13 17.32
C ILE A 89 -14.52 2.68 18.73
N ALA A 90 -13.92 3.86 18.85
CA ALA A 90 -13.82 4.55 20.13
C ALA A 90 -15.19 5.11 20.54
N ILE A 91 -15.61 4.77 21.75
CA ILE A 91 -16.94 5.14 22.26
C ILE A 91 -16.87 6.02 23.50
N GLN A 92 -15.72 6.06 24.18
CA GLN A 92 -15.50 6.95 25.31
C GLN A 92 -14.00 7.29 25.43
N GLY A 93 -13.72 8.58 25.62
CA GLY A 93 -12.39 9.12 25.81
C GLY A 93 -11.51 9.10 24.56
N GLU A 94 -10.23 9.31 24.79
CA GLU A 94 -9.19 9.36 23.76
C GLU A 94 -8.08 8.36 24.10
N GLY A 95 -7.43 7.85 23.06
CA GLY A 95 -6.33 6.91 23.20
C GLY A 95 -5.31 7.02 22.08
N MET A 96 -4.13 6.44 22.31
CA MET A 96 -3.14 6.22 21.27
C MET A 96 -3.13 4.76 20.86
N VAL A 97 -2.98 4.52 19.56
CA VAL A 97 -2.76 3.19 19.01
C VAL A 97 -1.44 3.18 18.28
N ARG A 98 -0.59 2.22 18.63
CA ARG A 98 0.65 1.93 17.92
C ARG A 98 0.52 0.58 17.23
N VAL A 99 0.82 0.55 15.94
CA VAL A 99 0.82 -0.66 15.11
C VAL A 99 2.20 -0.83 14.51
N VAL A 100 2.76 -2.02 14.70
CA VAL A 100 4.05 -2.41 14.12
C VAL A 100 3.80 -3.24 12.88
N CYS A 101 4.39 -2.82 11.78
CA CYS A 101 4.41 -3.57 10.54
C CYS A 101 5.56 -4.58 10.56
N SER A 102 5.26 -5.83 10.22
CA SER A 102 6.31 -6.79 9.87
C SER A 102 6.56 -6.68 8.38
N ASN A 103 7.76 -6.25 7.98
CA ASN A 103 8.20 -6.34 6.60
C ASN A 103 8.28 -7.82 6.21
N SER A 104 7.20 -8.33 5.64
CA SER A 104 7.24 -9.52 4.81
C SER A 104 8.10 -9.13 3.61
N GLY A 105 9.12 -9.91 3.25
CA GLY A 105 10.09 -9.58 2.19
C GLY A 105 9.52 -9.45 0.76
N THR A 106 8.27 -9.02 0.60
CA THR A 106 7.51 -8.86 -0.64
C THR A 106 7.64 -7.46 -1.25
N GLY A 107 8.57 -6.61 -0.78
CA GLY A 107 8.87 -5.32 -1.41
C GLY A 107 7.82 -4.21 -1.23
N GLN A 108 6.71 -4.45 -0.51
CA GLN A 108 5.80 -3.39 -0.08
C GLN A 108 6.26 -2.87 1.30
N GLU A 109 6.69 -1.61 1.35
CA GLU A 109 7.03 -0.93 2.61
C GLU A 109 5.78 -0.78 3.48
N CYS A 110 5.62 -1.66 4.47
CA CYS A 110 4.62 -1.48 5.52
C CYS A 110 5.26 -0.60 6.60
N LYS A 111 4.80 0.65 6.73
CA LYS A 111 5.32 1.60 7.73
C LYS A 111 4.65 1.38 9.08
N ASN A 112 5.44 1.44 10.15
CA ASN A 112 4.89 1.48 11.51
C ASN A 112 3.95 2.68 11.64
N MET A 113 2.83 2.50 12.33
CA MET A 113 1.81 3.53 12.46
C MET A 113 1.62 3.92 13.91
N ARG A 114 1.44 5.23 14.13
CA ARG A 114 0.99 5.82 15.39
C ARG A 114 -0.15 6.75 15.06
N PHE A 115 -1.25 6.60 15.76
CA PHE A 115 -2.38 7.50 15.57
C PHE A 115 -3.16 7.66 16.87
N LYS A 116 -3.65 8.88 17.04
CA LYS A 116 -4.60 9.23 18.09
C LYS A 116 -6.00 8.80 17.63
N VAL A 117 -6.80 8.31 18.56
CA VAL A 117 -8.19 7.92 18.36
C VAL A 117 -9.04 8.63 19.40
N GLU A 118 -10.11 9.29 18.96
CA GLU A 118 -11.08 10.00 19.81
C GLU A 118 -12.49 9.41 19.64
N GLU A 119 -13.45 9.82 20.47
CA GLU A 119 -14.83 9.32 20.40
C GLU A 119 -15.44 9.46 19.00
N GLY A 120 -15.91 8.34 18.45
CA GLY A 120 -16.47 8.26 17.09
C GLY A 120 -15.48 7.80 16.03
N ASP A 121 -14.17 7.84 16.29
CA ASP A 121 -13.16 7.37 15.35
C ASP A 121 -13.18 5.85 15.21
N VAL A 122 -12.85 5.40 14.00
CA VAL A 122 -12.69 3.99 13.65
C VAL A 122 -11.22 3.73 13.35
N PHE A 123 -10.65 2.70 13.98
CA PHE A 123 -9.30 2.23 13.68
C PHE A 123 -9.31 0.76 13.28
N VAL A 124 -8.40 0.39 12.38
CA VAL A 124 -8.27 -0.97 11.88
C VAL A 124 -6.86 -1.45 12.13
N VAL A 125 -6.74 -2.64 12.72
CA VAL A 125 -5.46 -3.34 12.80
C VAL A 125 -5.57 -4.67 12.07
N PRO A 126 -4.80 -4.86 10.97
CA PRO A 126 -4.83 -6.11 10.23
C PRO A 126 -4.30 -7.28 11.06
N ARG A 127 -4.71 -8.48 10.69
CA ARG A 127 -4.17 -9.75 11.22
C ARG A 127 -2.64 -9.74 11.19
N PHE A 128 -2.03 -10.37 12.19
CA PHE A 128 -0.57 -10.49 12.39
C PHE A 128 0.21 -9.21 12.69
N HIS A 129 -0.42 -8.04 12.79
CA HIS A 129 0.29 -6.81 13.13
C HIS A 129 0.32 -6.66 14.66
N PRO A 130 1.50 -6.60 15.29
CA PRO A 130 1.60 -6.28 16.71
C PRO A 130 1.09 -4.86 16.97
N MET A 131 0.30 -4.71 18.02
CA MET A 131 -0.37 -3.47 18.38
C MET A 131 -0.40 -3.25 19.89
N ALA A 132 -0.50 -2.00 20.27
CA ALA A 132 -0.81 -1.58 21.64
C ALA A 132 -1.80 -0.42 21.60
N GLN A 133 -2.81 -0.47 22.47
CA GLN A 133 -3.76 0.62 22.70
C GLN A 133 -3.53 1.18 24.09
N MET A 134 -3.43 2.51 24.19
CA MET A 134 -3.04 3.20 25.41
C MET A 134 -4.06 4.29 25.74
N ALA A 135 -4.51 4.33 26.98
CA ALA A 135 -5.31 5.42 27.52
C ALA A 135 -4.39 6.54 28.02
N PHE A 136 -4.80 7.79 27.82
CA PHE A 136 -4.13 8.95 28.41
C PHE A 136 -4.31 8.98 29.94
N ASN A 137 -3.49 9.77 30.63
CA ASN A 137 -3.57 9.93 32.09
C ASN A 137 -4.84 10.65 32.56
N ASN A 138 -5.50 11.39 31.66
CA ASN A 138 -6.64 12.23 32.00
C ASN A 138 -7.97 11.46 32.01
N ASN A 139 -8.15 10.51 31.10
CA ASN A 139 -9.42 9.84 30.84
C ASN A 139 -9.23 8.35 30.56
N SER A 140 -10.24 7.55 30.88
CA SER A 140 -10.33 6.16 30.42
C SER A 140 -10.54 6.12 28.90
N PHE A 141 -10.07 5.06 28.25
CA PHE A 141 -10.28 4.80 26.83
C PHE A 141 -11.13 3.55 26.66
N VAL A 142 -12.34 3.70 26.14
CA VAL A 142 -13.29 2.60 25.92
C VAL A 142 -13.60 2.49 24.44
N TYR A 143 -13.47 1.28 23.91
CA TYR A 143 -13.77 0.99 22.52
C TYR A 143 -14.51 -0.33 22.36
N VAL A 144 -15.40 -0.37 21.38
CA VAL A 144 -16.08 -1.58 20.91
C VAL A 144 -15.52 -1.90 19.55
N GLY A 145 -15.25 -3.17 19.27
CA GLY A 145 -14.78 -3.54 17.95
C GLY A 145 -15.32 -4.83 17.42
N PHE A 146 -15.06 -5.01 16.13
CA PHE A 146 -15.44 -6.15 15.34
C PHE A 146 -14.18 -6.89 14.92
N SER A 147 -14.17 -8.19 15.13
CA SER A 147 -13.14 -9.08 14.62
C SER A 147 -13.68 -9.82 13.41
N THR A 148 -12.82 -10.06 12.44
CA THR A 148 -13.12 -10.84 11.21
C THR A 148 -13.20 -12.36 11.46
N THR A 149 -13.49 -12.78 12.70
CA THR A 149 -13.73 -14.20 13.03
C THR A 149 -14.81 -14.36 14.10
N THR A 150 -15.63 -15.41 14.00
CA THR A 150 -16.59 -15.81 15.06
C THR A 150 -16.04 -16.87 16.02
N LYS A 151 -14.81 -17.35 15.76
CA LYS A 151 -14.14 -18.34 16.62
C LYS A 151 -13.60 -17.66 17.87
N LYS A 152 -13.26 -18.45 18.90
CA LYS A 152 -12.63 -17.92 20.11
C LYS A 152 -11.29 -17.29 19.72
N HIS A 153 -11.23 -15.96 19.76
CA HIS A 153 -10.06 -15.18 19.41
C HIS A 153 -9.09 -15.19 20.60
N HIS A 154 -7.84 -15.59 20.36
CA HIS A 154 -6.80 -15.62 21.40
C HIS A 154 -5.67 -14.70 20.96
N PRO A 155 -5.74 -13.40 21.31
CA PRO A 155 -4.62 -12.49 21.12
C PRO A 155 -3.34 -13.06 21.74
N GLN A 156 -2.22 -12.89 21.05
CA GLN A 156 -0.91 -13.33 21.50
C GLN A 156 -0.18 -12.15 22.09
N TYR A 157 0.01 -12.12 23.40
CA TYR A 157 0.67 -11.02 24.09
C TYR A 157 2.20 -11.17 24.06
N LEU A 158 2.91 -10.06 23.98
CA LEU A 158 4.38 -10.00 23.96
C LEU A 158 4.97 -9.75 25.36
N THR A 159 4.18 -9.22 26.29
CA THR A 159 4.62 -8.89 27.65
C THR A 159 3.56 -9.28 28.68
N GLY A 160 3.93 -9.26 29.96
CA GLY A 160 3.09 -9.68 31.08
C GLY A 160 2.95 -11.20 31.24
N ARG A 161 2.13 -11.61 32.21
CA ARG A 161 1.87 -13.03 32.52
C ARG A 161 1.24 -13.81 31.38
N ALA A 162 0.55 -13.15 30.46
CA ALA A 162 0.00 -13.79 29.26
C ALA A 162 0.99 -13.83 28.08
N SER A 163 2.23 -13.36 28.24
CA SER A 163 3.21 -13.30 27.15
C SER A 163 3.51 -14.68 26.57
N VAL A 164 3.50 -14.79 25.24
CA VAL A 164 3.92 -16.02 24.55
C VAL A 164 5.39 -16.34 24.81
N LEU A 165 6.22 -15.35 25.17
CA LEU A 165 7.62 -15.59 25.48
C LEU A 165 7.76 -16.46 26.73
N ARG A 166 6.76 -16.47 27.62
CA ARG A 166 6.76 -17.34 28.82
C ARG A 166 6.44 -18.79 28.50
N THR A 167 5.94 -19.10 27.30
CA THR A 167 5.65 -20.48 26.87
C THR A 167 6.83 -21.13 26.12
N LEU A 168 7.80 -20.33 25.70
CA LEU A 168 9.01 -20.81 25.01
C LEU A 168 10.03 -21.37 26.00
N ASP A 169 10.79 -22.37 25.56
CA ASP A 169 11.88 -22.92 26.36
C ASP A 169 12.92 -21.84 26.66
N ARG A 170 13.46 -21.89 27.86
CA ARG A 170 14.29 -20.82 28.36
C ARG A 170 15.65 -20.72 27.66
N HIS A 171 16.20 -21.86 27.24
CA HIS A 171 17.45 -21.88 26.48
C HIS A 171 17.24 -21.34 25.06
N ILE A 172 16.05 -21.53 24.47
CA ILE A 172 15.69 -20.93 23.19
C ILE A 172 15.69 -19.40 23.32
N LEU A 173 15.09 -18.85 24.38
CA LEU A 173 15.09 -17.41 24.61
C LEU A 173 16.49 -16.86 24.86
N GLU A 174 17.28 -17.51 25.71
CA GLU A 174 18.67 -17.14 25.98
C GLU A 174 19.50 -17.09 24.69
N ALA A 175 19.39 -18.10 23.84
CA ALA A 175 20.05 -18.13 22.54
C ALA A 175 19.50 -17.06 21.57
N SER A 176 18.19 -16.85 21.54
CA SER A 176 17.54 -15.92 20.59
C SER A 176 17.81 -14.46 20.91
N PHE A 177 17.82 -14.09 22.19
CA PHE A 177 18.08 -12.74 22.67
C PHE A 177 19.57 -12.49 22.96
N ASN A 178 20.40 -13.55 22.94
CA ASN A 178 21.81 -13.52 23.27
C ASN A 178 22.08 -12.90 24.66
N VAL A 179 21.33 -13.34 25.67
CA VAL A 179 21.49 -12.89 27.07
C VAL A 179 21.35 -14.06 28.03
N ALA A 180 21.98 -13.96 29.19
CA ALA A 180 21.95 -15.01 30.20
C ALA A 180 20.52 -15.33 30.66
N ASN A 181 20.27 -16.61 30.99
CA ASN A 181 18.98 -17.06 31.51
C ASN A 181 18.45 -16.23 32.69
N THR A 182 19.34 -15.82 33.62
CA THR A 182 18.99 -14.95 34.76
C THR A 182 18.45 -13.60 34.32
N THR A 183 19.07 -12.98 33.30
CA THR A 183 18.61 -11.73 32.71
C THR A 183 17.26 -11.91 32.01
N MET A 184 17.08 -12.98 31.23
CA MET A 184 15.76 -13.30 30.65
C MET A 184 14.70 -13.51 31.73
N HIS A 185 15.07 -14.02 32.92
CA HIS A 185 14.14 -14.22 34.03
C HIS A 185 13.62 -12.91 34.56
N GLN A 186 14.55 -11.99 34.80
CA GLN A 186 14.21 -10.65 35.27
C GLN A 186 13.33 -9.93 34.26
N ILE A 187 13.62 -10.05 32.95
CA ILE A 187 12.81 -9.43 31.89
C ILE A 187 11.38 -9.98 31.87
N LEU A 188 11.19 -11.31 31.89
CA LEU A 188 9.85 -11.91 31.81
C LEU A 188 9.02 -11.75 33.08
N GLU A 189 9.66 -11.67 34.26
CA GLU A 189 8.98 -11.52 35.55
C GLU A 189 8.77 -10.06 35.96
N ALA A 190 9.42 -9.09 35.30
CA ALA A 190 9.31 -7.67 35.65
C ALA A 190 7.87 -7.13 35.53
N GLN A 191 7.09 -7.66 34.58
CA GLN A 191 5.69 -7.29 34.41
C GLN A 191 4.78 -8.32 35.08
N GLY A 192 4.19 -7.92 36.23
CA GLY A 192 3.29 -8.75 37.03
C GLY A 192 1.85 -8.78 36.52
N ASP A 193 1.42 -7.79 35.73
CA ASP A 193 0.11 -7.81 35.07
C ASP A 193 0.09 -8.77 33.88
N SER A 194 -1.11 -9.10 33.40
CA SER A 194 -1.31 -10.14 32.39
C SER A 194 -1.64 -9.56 31.01
N VAL A 195 -2.86 -9.04 30.84
CA VAL A 195 -3.39 -8.59 29.54
C VAL A 195 -3.47 -7.07 29.47
N ILE A 196 -4.07 -6.43 30.47
CA ILE A 196 -4.14 -4.97 30.59
C ILE A 196 -3.12 -4.52 31.64
N LEU A 197 -2.22 -3.62 31.27
CA LEU A 197 -1.06 -3.23 32.07
C LEU A 197 -1.18 -1.77 32.49
N GLU A 198 -0.57 -1.42 33.63
CA GLU A 198 -0.31 -0.02 33.97
C GLU A 198 0.73 0.53 32.99
N CYS A 199 0.46 1.71 32.44
CA CYS A 199 1.35 2.40 31.49
C CYS A 199 1.14 3.91 31.60
N THR A 200 1.52 4.48 32.74
CA THR A 200 1.41 5.92 32.98
C THR A 200 2.20 6.70 31.94
N SER A 201 1.56 7.67 31.30
CA SER A 201 2.17 8.54 30.29
C SER A 201 2.57 7.90 28.96
N CYS A 202 2.26 6.62 28.72
CA CYS A 202 2.64 5.95 27.46
C CYS A 202 1.90 6.52 26.25
N ALA A 203 0.63 6.87 26.39
CA ALA A 203 -0.13 7.54 25.33
C ALA A 203 0.44 8.95 25.03
N GLU A 204 0.81 9.70 26.06
CA GLU A 204 1.43 11.02 25.96
C GLU A 204 2.77 10.95 25.22
N GLU A 205 3.58 9.94 25.52
CA GLU A 205 4.85 9.71 24.83
C GLU A 205 4.64 9.35 23.35
N GLU A 206 3.72 8.43 23.05
CA GLU A 206 3.42 8.06 21.66
C GLU A 206 2.83 9.25 20.87
N LYS A 207 2.01 10.09 21.50
CA LYS A 207 1.52 11.33 20.90
C LYS A 207 2.65 12.31 20.58
N ARG A 208 3.59 12.51 21.52
CA ARG A 208 4.77 13.36 21.31
C ARG A 208 5.63 12.85 20.16
N LEU A 209 5.89 11.55 20.10
CA LEU A 209 6.66 10.93 19.01
C LEU A 209 5.96 11.10 17.65
N MET A 210 4.64 10.90 17.61
CA MET A 210 3.83 11.12 16.41
C MET A 210 3.89 12.59 15.93
N GLU A 211 3.77 13.56 16.83
CA GLU A 211 3.86 14.98 16.49
C GLU A 211 5.27 15.38 16.02
N GLU A 212 6.31 14.80 16.61
CA GLU A 212 7.70 15.01 16.19
C GLU A 212 7.98 14.41 14.80
N GLU A 213 7.48 13.22 14.52
CA GLU A 213 7.57 12.55 13.21
C GLU A 213 6.89 13.41 12.13
N ARG A 214 5.66 13.87 12.37
CA ARG A 214 4.94 14.77 11.46
C ARG A 214 5.70 16.08 11.21
N ARG A 215 6.26 16.69 12.26
CA ARG A 215 7.05 17.94 12.10
C ARG A 215 8.28 17.72 11.24
N ARG A 216 8.98 16.60 11.40
CA ARG A 216 10.15 16.26 10.57
C ARG A 216 9.77 16.07 9.11
N GLU A 217 8.66 15.38 8.84
CA GLU A 217 8.14 15.20 7.47
C GLU A 217 7.77 16.55 6.83
N GLU A 218 7.08 17.43 7.56
CA GLU A 218 6.74 18.79 7.11
C GLU A 218 7.99 19.65 6.83
N GLU A 219 9.00 19.59 7.70
CA GLU A 219 10.28 20.28 7.52
C GLU A 219 11.06 19.76 6.29
N GLU A 220 11.06 18.44 6.06
CA GLU A 220 11.68 17.84 4.87
C GLU A 220 10.95 18.22 3.59
N GLU A 221 9.61 18.21 3.60
CA GLU A 221 8.81 18.62 2.45
C GLU A 221 9.01 20.11 2.13
N ALA A 222 9.06 20.96 3.17
CA ALA A 222 9.35 22.38 3.02
C ALA A 222 10.76 22.63 2.45
N LYS A 223 11.77 21.87 2.90
CA LYS A 223 13.13 21.93 2.33
C LYS A 223 13.15 21.54 0.85
N LYS A 224 12.49 20.43 0.49
CA LYS A 224 12.39 19.98 -0.92
C LYS A 224 11.74 21.03 -1.80
N LYS A 225 10.64 21.64 -1.35
CA LYS A 225 9.97 22.73 -2.06
C LYS A 225 10.89 23.95 -2.22
N GLY A 226 11.57 24.36 -1.15
CA GLY A 226 12.52 25.47 -1.21
C GLY A 226 13.73 25.23 -2.12
N GLU A 227 14.25 24.00 -2.17
CA GLU A 227 15.31 23.60 -3.12
C GLU A 227 14.82 23.61 -4.57
N GLU A 228 13.58 23.15 -4.81
CA GLU A 228 12.97 23.20 -6.15
C GLU A 228 12.72 24.63 -6.62
N GLU A 229 12.21 25.51 -5.75
CA GLU A 229 12.03 26.94 -6.06
C GLU A 229 13.36 27.62 -6.36
N ARG A 230 14.40 27.40 -5.54
CA ARG A 230 15.74 27.92 -5.80
C ARG A 230 16.29 27.45 -7.15
N ARG A 231 16.10 26.18 -7.49
CA ARG A 231 16.53 25.65 -8.79
C ARG A 231 15.80 26.32 -9.96
N LYS A 232 14.51 26.64 -9.80
CA LYS A 232 13.74 27.39 -10.82
C LYS A 232 14.24 28.82 -10.95
N GLU A 233 14.46 29.51 -9.83
CA GLU A 233 15.02 30.88 -9.83
C GLU A 233 16.42 30.93 -10.48
N GLU A 234 17.30 29.97 -10.17
CA GLU A 234 18.61 29.85 -10.81
C GLU A 234 18.52 29.60 -12.32
N GLU A 235 17.57 28.76 -12.77
CA GLU A 235 17.35 28.51 -14.19
C GLU A 235 16.79 29.74 -14.93
N GLU A 236 15.84 30.46 -14.32
CA GLU A 236 15.30 31.71 -14.86
C GLU A 236 16.38 32.80 -14.92
N ALA A 237 17.19 32.95 -13.87
CA ALA A 237 18.32 33.88 -13.85
C ALA A 237 19.34 33.55 -14.95
N ARG A 238 19.64 32.27 -15.17
CA ARG A 238 20.54 31.83 -16.26
C ARG A 238 19.98 32.18 -17.64
N LYS A 239 18.68 31.94 -17.87
CA LYS A 239 18.00 32.30 -19.14
C LYS A 239 18.02 33.81 -19.36
N ALA A 240 17.74 34.60 -18.33
CA ALA A 240 17.78 36.06 -18.41
C ALA A 240 19.19 36.59 -18.70
N GLU A 241 20.23 35.98 -18.11
CA GLU A 241 21.62 36.33 -18.40
C GLU A 241 22.01 35.98 -19.84
N GLU A 242 21.60 34.81 -20.32
CA GLU A 242 21.83 34.37 -21.71
C GLU A 242 21.15 35.30 -22.73
N GLU A 243 19.88 35.67 -22.50
CA GLU A 243 19.14 36.61 -23.35
C GLU A 243 19.79 38.00 -23.34
N LYS A 244 20.31 38.45 -22.18
CA LYS A 244 21.04 39.72 -22.09
C LYS A 244 22.35 39.68 -22.90
N ARG A 245 23.11 38.59 -22.81
CA ARG A 245 24.34 38.42 -23.60
C ARG A 245 24.06 38.39 -25.10
N GLU A 246 22.96 37.76 -25.52
CA GLU A 246 22.55 37.74 -26.93
C GLU A 246 22.20 39.13 -27.44
N LYS A 247 21.43 39.91 -26.67
CA LYS A 247 21.11 41.32 -26.99
C LYS A 247 22.35 42.20 -27.07
N GLU A 248 23.27 42.07 -26.10
CA GLU A 248 24.53 42.81 -26.10
C GLU A 248 25.40 42.46 -27.32
N ALA A 249 25.46 41.18 -27.70
CA ALA A 249 26.17 40.73 -28.90
C ALA A 249 25.52 41.25 -30.19
N GLU A 250 24.18 41.27 -30.28
CA GLU A 250 23.46 41.83 -31.43
C GLU A 250 23.69 43.34 -31.56
N GLU A 251 23.62 44.09 -30.46
CA GLU A 251 23.95 45.52 -30.45
C GLU A 251 25.39 45.79 -30.87
N ALA A 252 26.35 44.99 -30.39
CA ALA A 252 27.74 45.11 -30.78
C ALA A 252 27.92 44.90 -32.30
N ARG A 253 27.29 43.87 -32.88
CA ARG A 253 27.33 43.62 -34.34
C ARG A 253 26.72 44.78 -35.13
N LYS A 254 25.60 45.35 -34.67
CA LYS A 254 24.98 46.53 -35.32
C LYS A 254 25.90 47.74 -35.30
N ARG A 255 26.58 48.01 -34.19
CA ARG A 255 27.54 49.12 -34.07
C ARG A 255 28.75 48.92 -34.99
N GLU A 256 29.29 47.70 -35.05
CA GLU A 256 30.38 47.37 -35.97
C GLU A 256 29.98 47.55 -37.44
N GLU A 257 28.75 47.16 -37.82
CA GLU A 257 28.23 47.34 -39.17
C GLU A 257 28.03 48.84 -39.53
N GLU A 258 27.52 49.63 -38.60
CA GLU A 258 27.33 51.08 -38.78
C GLU A 258 28.67 51.81 -38.91
N GLU A 259 29.65 51.47 -38.07
CA GLU A 259 31.00 52.03 -38.13
C GLU A 259 31.72 51.64 -39.44
N ALA A 260 31.49 50.41 -39.94
CA ALA A 260 31.99 49.98 -41.24
C ALA A 260 31.38 50.78 -42.39
N LYS A 261 30.07 51.05 -42.36
CA LYS A 261 29.38 51.89 -43.35
C LYS A 261 29.89 53.33 -43.34
N GLU A 262 30.09 53.91 -42.16
CA GLU A 262 30.62 55.27 -42.03
C GLU A 262 32.05 55.38 -42.57
N LYS A 263 32.91 54.39 -42.27
CA LYS A 263 34.27 54.30 -42.84
C LYS A 263 34.24 54.19 -44.37
N GLU A 264 33.34 53.39 -44.92
CA GLU A 264 33.18 53.26 -46.37
C GLU A 264 32.68 54.56 -47.02
N GLU A 265 31.70 55.24 -46.43
CA GLU A 265 31.18 56.51 -46.94
C GLU A 265 32.24 57.62 -46.89
N LYS A 266 33.01 57.68 -45.80
CA LYS A 266 34.13 58.62 -45.67
C LYS A 266 35.20 58.38 -46.74
N ARG A 267 35.51 57.12 -47.04
CA ARG A 267 36.43 56.76 -48.15
C ARG A 267 35.88 57.24 -49.50
N LYS A 268 34.61 57.01 -49.79
CA LYS A 268 33.97 57.47 -51.04
C LYS A 268 34.00 59.00 -51.18
N ARG A 269 33.74 59.74 -50.10
CA ARG A 269 33.81 61.21 -50.10
C ARG A 269 35.24 61.71 -50.34
N GLN A 270 36.23 61.08 -49.72
CA GLN A 270 37.65 61.41 -49.95
C GLN A 270 38.08 61.14 -51.39
N GLU A 271 37.65 60.03 -51.98
CA GLU A 271 37.89 59.71 -53.40
C GLU A 271 37.22 60.73 -54.33
N GLU A 272 35.97 61.15 -54.04
CA GLU A 272 35.27 62.14 -54.86
C GLU A 272 35.91 63.54 -54.75
N GLU A 273 36.33 63.95 -53.55
CA GLU A 273 37.01 65.23 -53.34
C GLU A 273 38.38 65.26 -54.02
N ALA A 274 39.14 64.16 -53.96
CA ALA A 274 40.40 64.01 -54.70
C ALA A 274 40.17 64.17 -56.22
N ARG A 275 39.13 63.50 -56.76
CA ARG A 275 38.78 63.61 -58.18
C ARG A 275 38.40 65.03 -58.60
N LYS A 276 37.67 65.76 -57.75
CA LYS A 276 37.33 67.18 -58.02
C LYS A 276 38.55 68.09 -58.03
N ARG A 277 39.51 67.85 -57.13
CA ARG A 277 40.77 68.61 -57.10
C ARG A 277 41.61 68.34 -58.34
N GLU A 278 41.71 67.08 -58.77
CA GLU A 278 42.36 66.72 -60.03
C GLU A 278 41.70 67.37 -61.24
N GLU A 279 40.36 67.42 -61.29
CA GLU A 279 39.63 68.07 -62.40
C GLU A 279 39.78 69.61 -62.41
N GLU A 280 39.82 70.24 -61.23
CA GLU A 280 40.04 71.69 -61.12
C GLU A 280 41.48 72.07 -61.47
N GLU A 281 42.46 71.27 -61.07
CA GLU A 281 43.87 71.44 -61.44
C GLU A 281 44.08 71.27 -62.94
N ALA A 282 43.42 70.29 -63.56
CA ALA A 282 43.43 70.11 -65.01
C ALA A 282 42.86 71.34 -65.75
N LYS A 283 41.75 71.93 -65.28
CA LYS A 283 41.17 73.15 -65.88
C LYS A 283 42.09 74.37 -65.74
N ARG A 284 42.80 74.50 -64.61
CA ARG A 284 43.79 75.58 -64.42
C ARG A 284 44.98 75.42 -65.37
N GLN A 285 45.46 74.19 -65.54
CA GLN A 285 46.53 73.90 -66.51
C GLN A 285 46.08 74.17 -67.94
N GLU A 286 44.83 73.87 -68.29
CA GLU A 286 44.27 74.14 -69.62
C GLU A 286 44.09 75.65 -69.89
N GLU A 287 43.68 76.44 -68.88
CA GLU A 287 43.60 77.90 -68.97
C GLU A 287 44.99 78.57 -69.07
N GLU A 288 45.99 78.02 -68.36
CA GLU A 288 47.38 78.49 -68.43
C GLU A 288 48.00 78.19 -69.81
N ILE A 289 47.70 77.03 -70.39
CA ILE A 289 48.11 76.67 -71.76
C ILE A 289 47.47 77.61 -72.79
N ARG A 290 46.18 77.97 -72.63
CA ARG A 290 45.51 78.92 -73.52
C ARG A 290 46.09 80.34 -73.44
N ARG A 291 46.47 80.81 -72.24
CA ARG A 291 47.19 82.10 -72.06
C ARG A 291 48.57 82.10 -72.71
N ARG A 292 49.32 80.99 -72.59
CA ARG A 292 50.64 80.85 -73.22
C ARG A 292 50.55 80.78 -74.75
N GLN A 293 49.48 80.18 -75.30
CA GLN A 293 49.23 80.13 -76.75
C GLN A 293 48.88 81.51 -77.34
N GLU A 294 48.17 82.38 -76.62
CA GLU A 294 47.91 83.77 -77.04
C GLU A 294 49.16 84.67 -76.96
N GLU A 295 50.11 84.38 -76.06
CA GLU A 295 51.37 85.13 -75.91
C GLU A 295 52.46 84.67 -76.91
N GLU A 296 52.45 83.40 -77.34
CA GLU A 296 53.45 82.84 -78.25
C GLU A 296 53.19 83.15 -79.74
N GLU A 297 51.94 83.45 -80.13
CA GLU A 297 51.59 83.77 -81.52
C GLU A 297 52.05 85.18 -81.97
N ALA A 298 52.36 86.08 -81.01
CA ALA A 298 52.84 87.44 -81.32
C ALA A 298 54.37 87.55 -81.48
N ARG A 299 55.16 86.50 -81.16
CA ARG A 299 56.64 86.64 -81.08
C ARG A 299 57.47 85.59 -81.80
N LYS A 300 56.95 84.96 -82.86
CA LYS A 300 57.73 84.05 -83.73
C LYS A 300 57.42 84.20 -85.23
N ARG A 301 57.48 85.44 -85.75
CA ARG A 301 57.86 85.74 -87.14
C ARG A 301 59.21 86.43 -87.15
N GLN A 302 60.26 85.62 -87.07
CA GLN A 302 61.70 85.85 -87.30
C GLN A 302 62.36 84.65 -86.59
N GLU A 303 62.33 83.44 -87.18
CA GLU A 303 63.42 82.90 -88.03
C GLU A 303 64.78 83.27 -87.45
N GLU A 304 65.65 82.38 -87.04
CA GLU A 304 66.26 81.20 -87.64
C GLU A 304 67.14 80.68 -86.48
N GLN A 305 67.42 79.42 -86.24
CA GLN A 305 68.35 78.59 -86.98
C GLN A 305 68.67 77.47 -85.99
N GLU A 306 68.46 76.25 -86.41
CA GLU A 306 69.55 75.27 -86.51
C GLU A 306 69.97 74.63 -85.18
N ARG A 307 69.68 73.33 -85.16
CA ARG A 307 70.72 72.32 -84.96
C ARG A 307 71.60 72.53 -83.74
N GLU A 308 71.04 72.16 -82.61
CA GLU A 308 71.73 71.33 -81.63
C GLU A 308 70.60 70.69 -80.81
N ARG A 309 70.16 69.48 -81.15
CA ARG A 309 70.45 68.31 -80.31
C ARG A 309 69.94 67.03 -80.98
N GLN A 310 70.39 66.79 -82.22
CA GLN A 310 70.28 65.47 -82.84
C GLN A 310 71.29 64.44 -82.27
N GLU A 311 71.93 64.72 -81.12
CA GLU A 311 72.80 63.77 -80.41
C GLU A 311 72.39 63.51 -78.95
N ALA A 312 71.20 63.93 -78.52
CA ALA A 312 70.64 63.56 -77.21
C ALA A 312 69.55 62.46 -77.30
N ALA A 313 68.97 62.24 -78.47
CA ALA A 313 67.85 61.30 -78.67
C ALA A 313 68.24 59.82 -78.81
N GLN A 314 69.54 59.49 -78.86
CA GLN A 314 70.01 58.09 -78.99
C GLN A 314 70.64 57.51 -77.71
N ARG A 315 70.73 58.26 -76.61
CA ARG A 315 71.13 57.70 -75.29
C ARG A 315 69.99 57.68 -74.27
N GLU A 316 69.00 58.57 -74.37
CA GLU A 316 67.77 58.49 -73.54
C GLU A 316 66.82 57.36 -73.99
N ALA A 317 66.73 57.07 -75.28
CA ALA A 317 65.82 56.03 -75.81
C ALA A 317 66.28 54.59 -75.52
N GLU A 318 67.58 54.34 -75.27
CA GLU A 318 68.10 53.01 -74.92
C GLU A 318 68.05 52.74 -73.40
N GLN A 319 68.23 53.78 -72.58
CA GLN A 319 68.13 53.67 -71.12
C GLN A 319 66.67 53.64 -70.64
N ALA A 320 65.77 54.40 -71.27
CA ALA A 320 64.34 54.35 -70.99
C ALA A 320 63.70 53.00 -71.36
N ARG A 321 64.11 52.36 -72.47
CA ARG A 321 63.61 51.00 -72.82
C ARG A 321 64.04 49.91 -71.84
N ARG A 322 65.22 50.01 -71.21
CA ARG A 322 65.66 49.03 -70.21
C ARG A 322 64.98 49.23 -68.85
N GLU A 323 64.75 50.48 -68.44
CA GLU A 323 64.03 50.79 -67.19
C GLU A 323 62.52 50.51 -67.30
N GLU A 324 61.91 50.71 -68.48
CA GLU A 324 60.50 50.39 -68.73
C GLU A 324 60.25 48.88 -68.81
N GLU A 325 61.15 48.11 -69.44
CA GLU A 325 61.04 46.64 -69.56
C GLU A 325 61.32 45.93 -68.21
N GLU A 326 62.17 46.49 -67.33
CA GLU A 326 62.41 45.98 -65.98
C GLU A 326 61.32 46.41 -64.97
N ALA A 327 60.75 47.61 -65.13
CA ALA A 327 59.61 48.08 -64.33
C ALA A 327 58.31 47.37 -64.71
N GLU A 328 58.10 47.03 -65.98
CA GLU A 328 56.95 46.24 -66.44
C GLU A 328 57.05 44.80 -65.94
N LYS A 329 58.25 44.19 -65.94
CA LYS A 329 58.48 42.88 -65.30
C LYS A 329 58.19 42.88 -63.81
N ARG A 330 58.64 43.90 -63.06
CA ARG A 330 58.34 44.02 -61.63
C ARG A 330 56.86 44.25 -61.33
N ARG A 331 56.15 45.01 -62.17
CA ARG A 331 54.69 45.18 -62.05
C ARG A 331 53.94 43.90 -62.37
N GLN A 332 54.35 43.16 -63.39
CA GLN A 332 53.76 41.86 -63.72
C GLN A 332 54.03 40.84 -62.61
N GLU A 333 55.24 40.78 -62.05
CA GLU A 333 55.56 39.90 -60.91
C GLU A 333 54.82 40.31 -59.62
N GLU A 334 54.65 41.60 -59.33
CA GLU A 334 53.90 42.08 -58.15
C GLU A 334 52.38 41.87 -58.30
N GLU A 335 51.83 42.07 -59.50
CA GLU A 335 50.41 41.82 -59.78
C GLU A 335 50.11 40.31 -59.79
N GLU A 336 51.01 39.49 -60.33
CA GLU A 336 50.90 38.03 -60.25
C GLU A 336 51.06 37.53 -58.80
N ALA A 337 51.96 38.10 -58.01
CA ALA A 337 52.10 37.79 -56.59
C ALA A 337 50.84 38.18 -55.78
N LYS A 338 50.25 39.36 -56.04
CA LYS A 338 48.99 39.78 -55.40
C LYS A 338 47.81 38.89 -55.82
N ARG A 339 47.74 38.49 -57.09
CA ARG A 339 46.72 37.53 -57.56
C ARG A 339 46.89 36.17 -56.91
N GLN A 340 48.12 35.66 -56.79
CA GLN A 340 48.40 34.40 -56.11
C GLN A 340 48.12 34.47 -54.59
N GLU A 341 48.36 35.61 -53.95
CA GLU A 341 48.05 35.81 -52.53
C GLU A 341 46.53 35.93 -52.29
N GLU A 342 45.81 36.68 -53.13
CA GLU A 342 44.35 36.78 -53.06
C GLU A 342 43.67 35.44 -53.37
N GLU A 343 44.17 34.68 -54.35
CA GLU A 343 43.67 33.35 -54.69
C GLU A 343 43.93 32.35 -53.54
N LYS A 344 45.10 32.39 -52.91
CA LYS A 344 45.38 31.59 -51.70
C LYS A 344 44.47 31.98 -50.54
N ARG A 345 44.20 33.26 -50.33
CA ARG A 345 43.30 33.72 -49.26
C ARG A 345 41.87 33.28 -49.51
N ARG A 346 41.39 33.36 -50.76
CA ARG A 346 40.06 32.84 -51.16
C ARG A 346 39.98 31.33 -50.99
N GLN A 347 41.03 30.58 -51.36
CA GLN A 347 41.09 29.13 -51.14
C GLN A 347 41.06 28.78 -49.64
N GLN A 348 41.77 29.52 -48.80
CA GLN A 348 41.76 29.33 -47.34
C GLN A 348 40.39 29.67 -46.71
N GLU A 349 39.74 30.73 -47.17
CA GLU A 349 38.41 31.13 -46.69
C GLU A 349 37.33 30.12 -47.11
N GLU A 350 37.37 29.64 -48.35
CA GLU A 350 36.45 28.61 -48.85
C GLU A 350 36.69 27.25 -48.17
N GLU A 351 37.95 26.90 -47.86
CA GLU A 351 38.28 25.69 -47.10
C GLU A 351 37.79 25.80 -45.64
N ALA A 352 37.97 26.95 -44.99
CA ALA A 352 37.46 27.20 -43.64
C ALA A 352 35.93 27.18 -43.58
N GLU A 353 35.24 27.73 -44.58
CA GLU A 353 33.77 27.68 -44.67
C GLU A 353 33.27 26.24 -44.91
N ARG A 354 33.93 25.48 -45.78
CA ARG A 354 33.63 24.05 -45.98
C ARG A 354 33.88 23.22 -44.73
N GLU A 355 34.93 23.51 -43.97
CA GLU A 355 35.22 22.83 -42.71
C GLU A 355 34.18 23.18 -41.63
N ALA A 356 33.80 24.46 -41.51
CA ALA A 356 32.74 24.90 -40.60
C ALA A 356 31.39 24.26 -40.94
N ARG A 357 31.05 24.15 -42.23
CA ARG A 357 29.85 23.47 -42.70
C ARG A 357 29.86 21.97 -42.39
N ARG A 358 30.99 21.27 -42.61
CA ARG A 358 31.15 19.86 -42.22
C ARG A 358 30.99 19.65 -40.72
N ARG A 359 31.60 20.50 -39.89
CA ARG A 359 31.44 20.44 -38.42
C ARG A 359 30.00 20.71 -37.99
N GLY A 360 29.30 21.62 -38.66
CA GLY A 360 27.87 21.89 -38.44
C GLY A 360 26.97 20.70 -38.81
N GLU A 361 27.22 20.09 -39.97
CA GLU A 361 26.51 18.90 -40.45
C GLU A 361 26.78 17.68 -39.55
N GLU A 362 28.02 17.46 -39.10
CA GLU A 362 28.38 16.40 -38.14
C GLU A 362 27.74 16.62 -36.76
N ALA A 363 27.71 17.86 -36.26
CA ALA A 363 27.05 18.18 -35.00
C ALA A 363 25.52 17.99 -35.08
N ALA A 364 24.91 18.35 -36.21
CA ALA A 364 23.49 18.12 -36.45
C ALA A 364 23.18 16.62 -36.57
N ALA A 365 23.99 15.85 -37.29
CA ALA A 365 23.85 14.40 -37.40
C ALA A 365 24.00 13.70 -36.03
N LYS A 366 24.96 14.14 -35.20
CA LYS A 366 25.13 13.62 -33.84
C LYS A 366 23.93 13.90 -32.95
N ARG A 367 23.33 15.09 -33.02
CA ARG A 367 22.11 15.43 -32.28
C ARG A 367 20.92 14.58 -32.73
N GLN A 368 20.77 14.35 -34.03
CA GLN A 368 19.73 13.47 -34.57
C GLN A 368 19.91 12.02 -34.10
N GLN A 369 21.13 11.49 -34.12
CA GLN A 369 21.42 10.15 -33.61
C GLN A 369 21.17 10.03 -32.11
N GLU A 370 21.50 11.04 -31.32
CA GLU A 370 21.25 11.06 -29.87
C GLU A 370 19.75 11.12 -29.56
N GLU A 371 18.98 11.92 -30.31
CA GLU A 371 17.53 11.99 -30.17
C GLU A 371 16.83 10.69 -30.61
N GLU A 372 17.31 10.06 -31.68
CA GLU A 372 16.81 8.75 -32.13
C GLU A 372 17.12 7.64 -31.11
N ALA A 373 18.35 7.60 -30.58
CA ALA A 373 18.73 6.67 -29.52
C ALA A 373 17.92 6.89 -28.23
N GLN A 374 17.59 8.13 -27.88
CA GLN A 374 16.71 8.42 -26.74
C GLN A 374 15.28 7.94 -26.98
N ARG A 375 14.74 8.11 -28.19
CA ARG A 375 13.41 7.61 -28.55
C ARG A 375 13.36 6.08 -28.54
N GLU A 376 14.37 5.40 -29.06
CA GLU A 376 14.49 3.94 -29.02
C GLU A 376 14.60 3.42 -27.58
N ALA A 377 15.42 4.06 -26.74
CA ALA A 377 15.55 3.70 -25.33
C ALA A 377 14.25 3.93 -24.54
N GLU A 378 13.52 5.01 -24.83
CA GLU A 378 12.21 5.26 -24.22
C GLU A 378 11.17 4.22 -24.68
N GLN A 379 11.15 3.87 -25.97
CA GLN A 379 10.26 2.84 -26.50
C GLN A 379 10.56 1.47 -25.89
N ALA A 380 11.84 1.07 -25.81
CA ALA A 380 12.24 -0.18 -25.17
C ALA A 380 11.83 -0.23 -23.69
N ARG A 381 11.94 0.89 -22.96
CA ARG A 381 11.49 0.98 -21.56
C ARG A 381 9.98 0.82 -21.44
N ARG A 382 9.20 1.41 -22.36
CA ARG A 382 7.73 1.26 -22.38
C ARG A 382 7.32 -0.18 -22.68
N GLU A 383 7.98 -0.84 -23.63
CA GLU A 383 7.74 -2.25 -23.97
C GLU A 383 8.10 -3.18 -22.80
N GLU A 384 9.20 -2.92 -22.09
CA GLU A 384 9.57 -3.68 -20.88
C GLU A 384 8.56 -3.48 -19.74
N GLU A 385 8.08 -2.25 -19.53
CA GLU A 385 7.06 -1.96 -18.52
C GLU A 385 5.71 -2.62 -18.85
N GLU A 386 5.31 -2.61 -20.13
CA GLU A 386 4.10 -3.29 -20.59
C GLU A 386 4.22 -4.82 -20.45
N ALA A 387 5.37 -5.40 -20.78
CA ALA A 387 5.63 -6.83 -20.59
C ALA A 387 5.55 -7.22 -19.10
N LYS A 388 6.11 -6.42 -18.20
CA LYS A 388 6.00 -6.64 -16.74
C LYS A 388 4.56 -6.57 -16.26
N ARG A 389 3.79 -5.58 -16.70
CA ARG A 389 2.36 -5.47 -16.37
C ARG A 389 1.56 -6.68 -16.84
N GLN A 390 1.82 -7.17 -18.05
CA GLN A 390 1.17 -8.38 -18.57
C GLN A 390 1.57 -9.66 -17.80
N GLU A 391 2.82 -9.76 -17.34
CA GLU A 391 3.28 -10.87 -16.51
C GLU A 391 2.64 -10.84 -15.13
N GLU A 392 2.56 -9.66 -14.50
CA GLU A 392 1.86 -9.45 -13.23
C GLU A 392 0.37 -9.80 -13.33
N GLU A 393 -0.31 -9.40 -14.40
CA GLU A 393 -1.72 -9.72 -14.63
C GLU A 393 -1.95 -11.23 -14.83
N LYS A 394 -1.03 -11.92 -15.52
CA LYS A 394 -1.07 -13.38 -15.66
C LYS A 394 -0.86 -14.09 -14.33
N GLU A 395 0.10 -13.65 -13.53
CA GLU A 395 0.34 -14.20 -12.19
C GLU A 395 -0.84 -13.92 -11.25
N GLU A 396 -1.44 -12.74 -11.31
CA GLU A 396 -2.65 -12.43 -10.55
C GLU A 396 -3.83 -13.32 -10.95
N THR A 397 -4.04 -13.52 -12.26
CA THR A 397 -5.08 -14.40 -12.78
C THR A 397 -4.88 -15.84 -12.32
N LYS A 398 -3.64 -16.34 -12.35
CA LYS A 398 -3.28 -17.68 -11.88
C LYS A 398 -3.52 -17.83 -10.37
N ARG A 399 -3.17 -16.82 -9.56
CA ARG A 399 -3.45 -16.80 -8.12
C ARG A 399 -4.96 -16.83 -7.84
N ARG A 400 -5.76 -16.04 -8.57
CA ARG A 400 -7.23 -16.05 -8.46
C ARG A 400 -7.82 -17.42 -8.78
N GLN A 401 -7.33 -18.09 -9.83
CA GLN A 401 -7.76 -19.45 -10.18
C GLN A 401 -7.40 -20.46 -9.08
N GLN A 402 -6.20 -20.38 -8.51
CA GLN A 402 -5.77 -21.24 -7.41
C GLN A 402 -6.60 -21.01 -6.14
N GLU A 403 -6.93 -19.75 -5.83
CA GLU A 403 -7.78 -19.40 -4.69
C GLU A 403 -9.20 -19.93 -4.87
N GLU A 404 -9.78 -19.80 -6.08
CA GLU A 404 -11.11 -20.33 -6.38
C GLU A 404 -11.15 -21.86 -6.33
N GLU A 405 -10.10 -22.55 -6.80
CA GLU A 405 -9.99 -24.00 -6.71
C GLU A 405 -9.86 -24.47 -5.25
N ALA A 406 -9.04 -23.79 -4.44
CA ALA A 406 -8.92 -24.06 -3.01
C ALA A 406 -10.23 -23.82 -2.26
N GLU A 407 -10.99 -22.78 -2.61
CA GLU A 407 -12.32 -22.53 -2.03
C GLU A 407 -13.32 -23.63 -2.39
N ARG A 408 -13.33 -24.08 -3.66
CA ARG A 408 -14.18 -25.20 -4.11
C ARG A 408 -13.82 -26.49 -3.37
N GLU A 409 -12.54 -26.78 -3.16
CA GLU A 409 -12.10 -27.96 -2.42
C GLU A 409 -12.48 -27.87 -0.93
N ALA A 410 -12.29 -26.70 -0.30
CA ALA A 410 -12.70 -26.47 1.08
C ALA A 410 -14.22 -26.63 1.25
N ARG A 411 -15.01 -26.17 0.28
CA ARG A 411 -16.47 -26.35 0.28
C ARG A 411 -16.86 -27.83 0.18
N ARG A 412 -16.24 -28.60 -0.73
CA ARG A 412 -16.48 -30.05 -0.83
C ARG A 412 -16.15 -30.78 0.47
N ARG A 413 -15.00 -30.48 1.08
CA ARG A 413 -14.63 -31.04 2.39
C ARG A 413 -15.62 -30.66 3.48
N GLY A 414 -16.11 -29.42 3.48
CA GLY A 414 -17.13 -28.96 4.41
C GLY A 414 -18.49 -29.65 4.24
N GLU A 415 -18.91 -29.89 2.99
CA GLU A 415 -20.13 -30.64 2.67
C GLU A 415 -20.02 -32.11 3.09
N GLU A 416 -18.88 -32.75 2.86
CA GLU A 416 -18.61 -34.13 3.29
C GLU A 416 -18.58 -34.27 4.83
N GLU A 417 -17.93 -33.34 5.53
CA GLU A 417 -17.89 -33.33 6.99
C GLU A 417 -19.29 -33.06 7.59
N ALA A 418 -20.09 -32.21 6.95
CA ALA A 418 -21.47 -31.97 7.35
C ALA A 418 -22.36 -33.21 7.15
N ALA A 419 -22.22 -33.91 6.02
CA ALA A 419 -22.94 -35.16 5.77
C ALA A 419 -22.58 -36.25 6.80
N LYS A 420 -21.28 -36.38 7.14
CA LYS A 420 -20.82 -37.32 8.17
C LYS A 420 -21.41 -37.01 9.54
N ARG A 421 -21.47 -35.73 9.93
CA ARG A 421 -22.10 -35.29 11.19
C ARG A 421 -23.60 -35.55 11.22
N GLN A 422 -24.29 -35.40 10.09
CA GLN A 422 -25.71 -35.73 9.99
C GLN A 422 -25.94 -37.23 10.19
N GLN A 423 -25.17 -38.09 9.53
CA GLN A 423 -25.25 -39.53 9.72
C GLN A 423 -24.97 -39.95 11.17
N GLU A 424 -23.97 -39.34 11.81
CA GLU A 424 -23.66 -39.63 13.22
C GLU A 424 -24.79 -39.20 14.17
N GLN A 425 -25.42 -38.04 13.91
CA GLN A 425 -26.58 -37.58 14.69
C GLN A 425 -27.81 -38.46 14.48
N GLU A 426 -28.04 -38.95 13.26
CA GLU A 426 -29.14 -39.86 12.95
C GLU A 426 -28.94 -41.20 13.65
N ALA A 427 -27.74 -41.78 13.57
CA ALA A 427 -27.39 -43.01 14.28
C ALA A 427 -27.51 -42.87 15.81
N GLN A 428 -27.15 -41.72 16.38
CA GLN A 428 -27.34 -41.45 17.81
C GLN A 428 -28.82 -41.40 18.19
N ARG A 429 -29.67 -40.77 17.37
CA ARG A 429 -31.12 -40.73 17.62
C ARG A 429 -31.75 -42.13 17.52
N GLU A 430 -31.38 -42.91 16.52
CA GLU A 430 -31.85 -44.29 16.38
C GLU A 430 -31.42 -45.16 17.58
N ALA A 431 -30.20 -44.98 18.09
CA ALA A 431 -29.73 -45.68 19.28
C ALA A 431 -30.52 -45.28 20.54
N GLU A 432 -30.81 -43.99 20.72
CA GLU A 432 -31.60 -43.48 21.85
C GLU A 432 -33.06 -43.95 21.78
N GLU A 433 -33.66 -43.98 20.58
CA GLU A 433 -34.99 -44.54 20.34
C GLU A 433 -35.03 -46.05 20.60
N ALA A 434 -33.99 -46.80 20.21
CA ALA A 434 -33.90 -48.22 20.49
C ALA A 434 -33.75 -48.51 21.99
N GLU A 435 -32.96 -47.71 22.71
CA GLU A 435 -32.80 -47.83 24.16
C GLU A 435 -34.11 -47.54 24.90
N THR A 436 -34.84 -46.50 24.50
CA THR A 436 -36.14 -46.17 25.08
C THR A 436 -37.18 -47.26 24.83
N ARG A 437 -37.23 -47.84 23.62
CA ARG A 437 -38.11 -49.01 23.35
C ARG A 437 -37.77 -50.21 24.23
N ARG A 438 -36.49 -50.56 24.38
CA ARG A 438 -36.06 -51.65 25.27
C ARG A 438 -36.49 -51.44 26.72
N LYS A 439 -36.37 -50.21 27.23
CA LYS A 439 -36.82 -49.87 28.59
C LYS A 439 -38.33 -50.02 28.73
N GLN A 440 -39.11 -49.63 27.72
CA GLN A 440 -40.56 -49.80 27.72
C GLN A 440 -40.97 -51.28 27.70
N GLU A 441 -40.33 -52.09 26.86
CA GLU A 441 -40.56 -53.54 26.81
C GLU A 441 -40.21 -54.23 28.13
N GLU A 442 -39.09 -53.84 28.76
CA GLU A 442 -38.68 -54.39 30.06
C GLU A 442 -39.65 -53.97 31.19
N GLU A 443 -40.12 -52.72 31.18
CA GLU A 443 -41.13 -52.24 32.13
C GLU A 443 -42.47 -52.97 31.96
N GLU A 444 -42.92 -53.18 30.72
CA GLU A 444 -44.14 -53.92 30.42
C GLU A 444 -44.03 -55.39 30.87
N SER A 445 -42.90 -56.05 30.59
CA SER A 445 -42.64 -57.41 31.05
C SER A 445 -42.68 -57.51 32.58
N ARG A 446 -42.09 -56.55 33.30
CA ARG A 446 -42.14 -56.51 34.77
C ARG A 446 -43.56 -56.34 35.29
N ARG A 447 -44.36 -55.47 34.65
CA ARG A 447 -45.78 -55.28 35.01
C ARG A 447 -46.59 -56.56 34.81
N GLN A 448 -46.37 -57.28 33.70
CA GLN A 448 -47.05 -58.55 33.43
C GLN A 448 -46.66 -59.64 34.44
N GLU A 449 -45.37 -59.73 34.81
CA GLU A 449 -44.91 -60.67 35.85
C GLU A 449 -45.51 -60.34 37.22
N GLU A 450 -45.57 -59.06 37.59
CA GLU A 450 -46.19 -58.62 38.84
C GLU A 450 -47.70 -58.90 38.87
N GLU A 451 -48.40 -58.69 37.75
CA GLU A 451 -49.83 -59.01 37.64
C GLU A 451 -50.08 -60.52 37.73
N SER A 452 -49.24 -61.34 37.09
CA SER A 452 -49.31 -62.81 37.19
C SER A 452 -49.11 -63.28 38.63
N ARG A 453 -48.09 -62.75 39.33
CA ARG A 453 -47.86 -63.04 40.75
C ARG A 453 -49.04 -62.67 41.63
N ARG A 454 -49.63 -61.49 41.41
CA ARG A 454 -50.83 -61.06 42.16
C ARG A 454 -52.00 -62.02 41.95
N ARG A 455 -52.23 -62.48 40.72
CA ARG A 455 -53.29 -63.47 40.41
C ARG A 455 -53.02 -64.82 41.06
N GLU A 456 -51.77 -65.29 41.07
CA GLU A 456 -51.39 -66.53 41.75
C GLU A 456 -51.59 -66.42 43.27
N GLU A 457 -51.20 -65.31 43.89
CA GLU A 457 -51.42 -65.05 45.31
C GLU A 457 -52.92 -64.98 45.66
N GLU A 458 -53.72 -64.35 44.82
CA GLU A 458 -55.18 -64.27 45.00
C GLU A 458 -55.84 -65.65 44.89
N ALA A 459 -55.48 -66.44 43.87
CA ALA A 459 -55.97 -67.80 43.71
C ALA A 459 -55.55 -68.71 44.89
N ALA A 460 -54.34 -68.53 45.41
CA ALA A 460 -53.88 -69.27 46.59
C ALA A 460 -54.70 -68.92 47.85
N ARG A 461 -55.03 -67.64 48.05
CA ARG A 461 -55.89 -67.18 49.16
C ARG A 461 -57.31 -67.71 49.04
N GLU A 462 -57.88 -67.74 47.83
CA GLU A 462 -59.21 -68.33 47.60
C GLU A 462 -59.21 -69.84 47.87
N ALA A 463 -58.18 -70.56 47.41
CA ALA A 463 -58.05 -72.00 47.68
C ALA A 463 -57.83 -72.31 49.17
N GLU A 464 -57.16 -71.43 49.91
CA GLU A 464 -57.03 -71.54 51.36
C GLU A 464 -58.37 -71.30 52.08
N ARG A 465 -59.14 -70.28 51.68
CA ARG A 465 -60.51 -70.07 52.19
C ARG A 465 -61.42 -71.25 51.89
N GLY A 466 -61.37 -71.78 50.66
CA GLY A 466 -62.16 -72.96 50.30
C GLY A 466 -61.84 -74.17 51.16
N ARG A 467 -60.55 -74.41 51.47
CA ARG A 467 -60.13 -75.49 52.39
C ARG A 467 -60.58 -75.24 53.83
N GLN A 468 -60.58 -73.99 54.31
CA GLN A 468 -61.10 -73.64 55.63
C GLN A 468 -62.61 -73.89 55.71
N GLU A 469 -63.38 -73.43 54.71
CA GLU A 469 -64.83 -73.66 54.65
C GLU A 469 -65.18 -75.15 54.56
N GLU A 470 -64.40 -75.94 53.82
CA GLU A 470 -64.60 -77.40 53.72
C GLU A 470 -64.27 -78.10 55.05
N ALA A 471 -63.19 -77.69 55.73
CA ALA A 471 -62.85 -78.20 57.05
C ALA A 471 -63.93 -77.85 58.10
N GLU A 472 -64.46 -76.63 58.09
CA GLU A 472 -65.58 -76.22 58.95
C GLU A 472 -66.85 -77.06 58.68
N ARG A 473 -67.16 -77.34 57.41
CA ARG A 473 -68.30 -78.23 57.07
C ARG A 473 -68.08 -79.65 57.55
N GLN A 474 -66.88 -80.19 57.39
CA GLN A 474 -66.54 -81.54 57.86
C GLN A 474 -66.59 -81.62 59.39
N GLU A 475 -66.16 -80.58 60.10
CA GLU A 475 -66.26 -80.49 61.55
C GLU A 475 -67.73 -80.39 62.02
N GLU A 476 -68.57 -79.61 61.31
CA GLU A 476 -70.00 -79.54 61.57
C GLU A 476 -70.72 -80.87 61.29
N GLU A 477 -70.35 -81.57 60.22
CA GLU A 477 -70.90 -82.87 59.86
C GLU A 477 -70.47 -83.96 60.86
N ALA A 478 -69.20 -83.95 61.29
CA ALA A 478 -68.70 -84.82 62.35
C ALA A 478 -69.45 -84.58 63.67
N ARG A 479 -69.70 -83.32 64.05
CA ARG A 479 -70.54 -82.97 65.21
C ARG A 479 -71.96 -83.51 65.10
N ARG A 480 -72.59 -83.40 63.92
CA ARG A 480 -73.94 -83.94 63.68
C ARG A 480 -73.96 -85.47 63.77
N GLN A 481 -72.93 -86.14 63.25
CA GLN A 481 -72.81 -87.59 63.38
C GLN A 481 -72.60 -88.01 64.83
N GLU A 482 -71.77 -87.29 65.58
CA GLU A 482 -71.54 -87.52 67.01
C GLU A 482 -72.85 -87.39 67.80
N GLU A 483 -73.63 -86.32 67.57
CA GLU A 483 -74.98 -86.13 68.13
C GLU A 483 -75.96 -87.24 67.73
N GLU A 484 -75.91 -87.76 66.49
CA GLU A 484 -76.73 -88.91 66.07
C GLU A 484 -76.30 -90.21 66.75
N THR A 485 -75.00 -90.46 66.93
CA THR A 485 -74.51 -91.62 67.68
C THR A 485 -74.88 -91.53 69.16
N GLU A 486 -74.80 -90.35 69.78
CA GLU A 486 -75.28 -90.15 71.16
C GLU A 486 -76.78 -90.42 71.28
N LYS A 487 -77.59 -89.94 70.31
CA LYS A 487 -79.03 -90.25 70.27
C LYS A 487 -79.31 -91.74 70.08
N ARG A 488 -78.54 -92.44 69.25
CA ARG A 488 -78.65 -93.90 69.11
C ARG A 488 -78.22 -94.65 70.36
N HIS A 489 -77.20 -94.17 71.06
CA HIS A 489 -76.79 -94.74 72.34
C HIS A 489 -77.87 -94.55 73.42
N GLN A 490 -78.51 -93.38 73.47
CA GLN A 490 -79.64 -93.14 74.36
C GLN A 490 -80.86 -94.02 74.02
N GLN A 491 -81.14 -94.27 72.74
CA GLN A 491 -82.20 -95.20 72.33
C GLN A 491 -81.87 -96.67 72.66
N GLN A 492 -80.60 -97.07 72.59
CA GLN A 492 -80.17 -98.41 73.00
C GLN A 492 -80.17 -98.59 74.52
N GLU A 493 -79.85 -97.54 75.28
CA GLU A 493 -79.96 -97.56 76.76
C GLU A 493 -81.43 -97.70 77.20
N GLU A 494 -82.36 -97.02 76.51
CA GLU A 494 -83.82 -97.17 76.75
C GLU A 494 -84.35 -98.58 76.38
N GLU A 495 -83.77 -99.27 75.39
CA GLU A 495 -84.16 -100.65 75.03
C GLU A 495 -83.57 -101.72 75.98
N THR A 496 -82.51 -101.42 76.75
CA THR A 496 -81.91 -102.35 77.73
C THR A 496 -82.49 -102.27 79.16
N GLU A 497 -83.40 -101.32 79.44
CA GLU A 497 -84.13 -101.26 80.72
C GLU A 497 -85.47 -102.02 80.73
N GLU A 498 -85.84 -102.70 79.63
CA GLU A 498 -87.11 -103.48 79.51
C GLU A 498 -86.97 -105.02 79.41
N GLU A 499 -85.79 -105.60 79.67
CA GLU A 499 -85.62 -107.05 79.95
C GLU A 499 -85.17 -107.32 81.39
#